data_AF-A0A5U6L2B4-F1
#
_entry.id   AF-A0A5U6L2B4-F1
#
_cell.length_a   1.000
_cell.length_b   1.000
_cell.length_c   1.000
_cell.angle_alpha   90.00
_cell.angle_beta   90.00
_cell.angle_gamma   90.00
#
_symmetry.space_group_name_H-M   'P 1'
#
loop_
_entity.id
_entity.type
_entity.pdbx_description
1 polymer ?
#
loop_
_entity_poly.entity_id
_entity_poly.type
_entity_poly.pdbx_seq_one_letter_code
_entity_poly.pdbx_strand_id
1 'polypeptide(L)'
;RKGFADARLAKLAGVREAEIRKLRDQYDLHPVYKRVDTCAAEFATDTAYMYSTYEDECEANPSIDRDKIMVLGGGPNRIGQGIEFDYCCVHASLALREDGYETIMVNCNPETVSTDYDTSDRLYFEPVTLEDVLEIVRIEKPKGVIVQYGGQTPLKLARALEAAGVPVIGTSPDAIDRAEDRERFQHAV
;
A
#
# COMPACT_ATOMS: atom_id res chain seq x y z
N ARG A 1 14.43 -7.07 10.90
CA ARG A 1 15.38 -7.85 10.05
C ARG A 1 14.91 -9.28 9.70
N LYS A 2 14.38 -10.08 10.63
CA LYS A 2 13.95 -11.48 10.33
C LYS A 2 12.55 -11.63 9.67
N GLY A 3 11.95 -10.53 9.20
CA GLY A 3 10.60 -10.54 8.61
C GLY A 3 9.45 -10.73 9.62
N PHE A 4 9.67 -10.48 10.91
CA PHE A 4 8.57 -10.47 11.88
C PHE A 4 7.73 -9.21 11.71
N ALA A 5 6.45 -9.39 11.40
CA ALA A 5 5.45 -8.32 11.42
C ALA A 5 5.14 -7.87 12.84
N ASP A 6 4.76 -6.60 13.00
CA ASP A 6 4.29 -6.00 14.25
C ASP A 6 3.15 -6.84 14.85
N ALA A 7 2.21 -7.28 14.01
CA ALA A 7 1.08 -8.08 14.44
C ALA A 7 1.51 -9.43 15.03
N ARG A 8 2.61 -10.01 14.54
CA ARG A 8 3.14 -11.27 15.05
C ARG A 8 3.83 -11.08 16.39
N LEU A 9 4.67 -10.04 16.52
CA LEU A 9 5.35 -9.70 17.76
C LEU A 9 4.36 -9.30 18.85
N ALA A 10 3.32 -8.53 18.50
CA ALA A 10 2.26 -8.13 19.40
C ALA A 10 1.55 -9.33 20.05
N LYS A 11 1.22 -10.35 19.26
CA LYS A 11 0.65 -11.61 19.77
C LYS A 11 1.59 -12.34 20.72
N LEU A 12 2.90 -12.34 20.45
CA LEU A 12 3.90 -13.00 21.28
C LEU A 12 4.13 -12.26 22.61
N ALA A 13 4.07 -10.93 22.58
CA ALA A 13 4.28 -10.06 23.74
C ALA A 13 2.99 -9.76 24.53
N GLY A 14 1.81 -10.16 24.02
CA GLY A 14 0.53 -9.92 24.68
C GLY A 14 0.08 -8.45 24.62
N VAL A 15 0.46 -7.71 23.58
CA VAL A 15 0.14 -6.30 23.37
C VAL A 15 -0.64 -6.09 22.07
N ARG A 16 -1.12 -4.88 21.79
CA ARG A 16 -1.73 -4.55 20.49
C ARG A 16 -0.64 -4.29 19.45
N GLU A 17 -0.94 -4.56 18.19
CA GLU A 17 -0.06 -4.27 17.05
C GLU A 17 0.42 -2.82 17.05
N ALA A 18 -0.48 -1.87 17.31
CA ALA A 18 -0.17 -0.44 17.38
C ALA A 18 0.87 -0.09 18.46
N GLU A 19 1.04 -0.91 19.50
CA GLU A 19 2.04 -0.69 20.54
C GLU A 19 3.43 -1.10 20.06
N ILE A 20 3.54 -2.16 19.26
CA ILE A 20 4.81 -2.52 18.60
C ILE A 20 5.19 -1.46 17.57
N ARG A 21 4.22 -0.99 16.76
CA ARG A 21 4.47 0.09 15.79
C ARG A 21 4.97 1.37 16.46
N LYS A 22 4.31 1.82 17.54
CA LYS A 22 4.77 2.98 18.34
C LYS A 22 6.17 2.78 18.90
N LEU A 23 6.51 1.56 19.32
CA LEU A 23 7.85 1.23 19.80
C LEU A 23 8.89 1.34 18.68
N ARG A 24 8.54 0.91 17.46
CA ARG A 24 9.38 1.11 16.28
C ARG A 24 9.56 2.60 15.97
N ASP A 25 8.48 3.37 15.95
CA ASP A 25 8.53 4.83 15.76
C ASP A 25 9.45 5.50 16.80
N GLN A 26 9.37 5.08 18.07
CA GLN A 26 10.22 5.61 19.16
C GLN A 26 11.71 5.32 18.93
N TYR A 27 12.04 4.20 18.30
CA TYR A 27 13.41 3.80 18.00
C TYR A 27 13.88 4.24 16.61
N ASP A 28 13.06 4.99 15.87
CA ASP A 28 13.29 5.30 14.45
C ASP A 28 13.58 4.03 13.63
N LEU A 29 12.89 2.94 13.98
CA LEU A 29 13.08 1.61 13.41
C LEU A 29 12.12 1.40 12.25
N HIS A 30 12.51 1.92 11.09
CA HIS A 30 11.76 1.85 9.84
C HIS A 30 12.46 0.97 8.80
N PRO A 31 11.71 0.35 7.87
CA PRO A 31 12.33 -0.30 6.73
C PRO A 31 12.97 0.73 5.80
N VAL A 32 13.96 0.26 5.06
CA VAL A 32 14.48 0.89 3.86
C VAL A 32 13.89 0.16 2.64
N TYR A 33 13.90 0.82 1.49
CA TYR A 33 13.43 0.22 0.25
C TYR A 33 14.59 0.04 -0.71
N LYS A 34 14.66 -1.13 -1.34
CA LYS A 34 15.66 -1.50 -2.33
C LYS A 34 15.00 -1.68 -3.68
N ARG A 35 15.73 -1.38 -4.77
CA ARG A 35 15.22 -1.53 -6.14
C ARG A 35 15.51 -2.92 -6.70
N VAL A 36 14.63 -3.38 -7.58
CA VAL A 36 14.87 -4.53 -8.45
C VAL A 36 15.51 -4.01 -9.74
N ASP A 37 16.74 -4.44 -10.01
CA ASP A 37 17.57 -3.91 -11.11
C ASP A 37 18.08 -4.98 -12.10
N THR A 38 17.76 -6.25 -11.86
CA THR A 38 18.22 -7.45 -12.62
C THR A 38 19.72 -7.75 -12.58
N CYS A 39 20.55 -6.88 -12.00
CA CYS A 39 22.02 -6.94 -12.08
C CYS A 39 22.73 -6.83 -10.73
N ALA A 40 22.00 -6.91 -9.61
CA ALA A 40 22.54 -6.89 -8.26
C ALA A 40 23.41 -5.64 -7.98
N ALA A 41 22.89 -4.48 -8.38
CA ALA A 41 23.51 -3.16 -8.27
C ALA A 41 24.82 -2.98 -9.07
N GLU A 42 25.14 -3.85 -10.04
CA GLU A 42 26.26 -3.62 -10.95
C GLU A 42 26.03 -2.36 -11.81
N PHE A 43 24.77 -2.11 -12.19
CA PHE A 43 24.35 -0.94 -12.96
C PHE A 43 23.23 -0.18 -12.25
N ALA A 44 23.17 1.13 -12.47
CA ALA A 44 22.07 1.96 -11.96
C ALA A 44 20.76 1.65 -12.71
N THR A 45 19.63 1.74 -12.01
CA THR A 45 18.28 1.62 -12.58
C THR A 45 17.46 2.87 -12.35
N ASP A 46 16.82 3.34 -13.41
CA ASP A 46 15.84 4.43 -13.34
C ASP A 46 14.45 3.91 -12.91
N THR A 47 14.20 2.61 -13.06
CA THR A 47 12.92 1.98 -12.71
C THR A 47 12.72 1.92 -11.20
N ALA A 48 11.59 2.44 -10.72
CA ALA A 48 11.21 2.44 -9.32
C ALA A 48 10.36 1.19 -8.95
N TYR A 49 10.91 0.00 -9.17
CA TYR A 49 10.35 -1.27 -8.67
C TYR A 49 11.05 -1.59 -7.34
N MET A 50 10.33 -1.48 -6.22
CA MET A 50 10.90 -1.57 -4.88
C MET A 50 10.29 -2.67 -4.01
N TYR A 51 11.07 -3.10 -3.01
CA TYR A 51 10.63 -3.94 -1.88
C TYR A 51 11.27 -3.43 -0.58
N SER A 52 10.62 -3.70 0.55
CA SER A 52 11.08 -3.27 1.88
C SER A 52 12.05 -4.26 2.51
N THR A 53 12.99 -3.74 3.29
CA THR A 53 13.90 -4.54 4.11
C THR A 53 14.40 -3.72 5.29
N TYR A 54 14.94 -4.38 6.32
CA TYR A 54 15.59 -3.69 7.44
C TYR A 54 17.10 -3.74 7.27
N GLU A 55 17.60 -2.89 6.38
CA GLU A 55 19.03 -2.62 6.15
C GLU A 55 19.30 -1.12 6.29
N ASP A 56 20.49 -0.67 5.89
CA ASP A 56 20.97 0.67 6.25
C ASP A 56 20.60 1.73 5.20
N GLU A 57 20.72 1.45 3.90
CA GLU A 57 20.50 2.42 2.82
C GLU A 57 19.12 2.28 2.15
N CYS A 58 18.41 3.41 1.98
CA CYS A 58 17.12 3.48 1.29
C CYS A 58 17.27 4.08 -0.11
N GLU A 59 16.79 3.35 -1.12
CA GLU A 59 16.84 3.71 -2.54
C GLU A 59 15.48 4.23 -3.06
N ALA A 60 14.50 4.42 -2.17
CA ALA A 60 13.18 4.91 -2.55
C ALA A 60 13.29 6.27 -3.26
N ASN A 61 14.03 7.21 -2.67
CA ASN A 61 14.25 8.56 -3.20
C ASN A 61 12.96 9.18 -3.78
N PRO A 62 11.93 9.38 -2.93
CA PRO A 62 10.61 9.83 -3.38
C PRO A 62 10.70 11.23 -4.00
N SER A 63 9.88 11.48 -5.03
CA SER A 63 9.78 12.81 -5.63
C SER A 63 9.16 13.81 -4.64
N ILE A 64 9.45 15.11 -4.77
CA ILE A 64 8.89 16.17 -3.89
C ILE A 64 7.93 17.08 -4.66
N ASP A 65 8.06 17.15 -5.99
CA ASP A 65 7.41 18.19 -6.81
C ASP A 65 6.14 17.71 -7.54
N ARG A 66 5.75 16.43 -7.38
CA ARG A 66 4.57 15.86 -8.02
C ARG A 66 3.51 15.49 -6.99
N ASP A 67 2.25 15.74 -7.35
CA ASP A 67 1.11 15.22 -6.61
C ASP A 67 1.02 13.71 -6.85
N LYS A 68 1.10 12.95 -5.76
CA LYS A 68 1.13 11.48 -5.80
C LYS A 68 -0.21 10.86 -5.44
N ILE A 69 -0.64 9.87 -6.21
CA ILE A 69 -1.80 9.04 -5.86
C ILE A 69 -1.37 7.59 -5.72
N MET A 70 -1.65 7.03 -4.55
CA MET A 70 -1.39 5.63 -4.25
C MET A 70 -2.61 4.77 -4.54
N VAL A 71 -2.41 3.62 -5.17
CA VAL A 71 -3.44 2.63 -5.47
C VAL A 71 -3.10 1.34 -4.74
N LEU A 72 -3.99 0.87 -3.87
CA LEU A 72 -3.82 -0.39 -3.14
C LEU A 72 -4.46 -1.55 -3.91
N GLY A 73 -3.64 -2.52 -4.30
CA GLY A 73 -4.07 -3.76 -4.94
C GLY A 73 -4.75 -4.74 -3.97
N GLY A 74 -5.14 -5.90 -4.50
CA GLY A 74 -5.88 -6.91 -3.73
C GLY A 74 -5.01 -7.97 -3.04
N GLY A 75 -3.73 -8.07 -3.39
CA GLY A 75 -2.90 -9.22 -3.07
C GLY A 75 -3.28 -10.45 -3.91
N PRO A 76 -3.06 -11.68 -3.42
CA PRO A 76 -3.26 -12.90 -4.22
C PRO A 76 -4.73 -13.11 -4.61
N ASN A 77 -4.93 -13.57 -5.85
CA ASN A 77 -6.24 -13.93 -6.38
C ASN A 77 -6.88 -15.08 -5.59
N ARG A 78 -8.20 -15.00 -5.39
CA ARG A 78 -9.04 -16.06 -4.81
C ARG A 78 -10.45 -15.98 -5.35
N ILE A 79 -11.26 -17.03 -5.16
CA ILE A 79 -12.67 -17.01 -5.58
C ILE A 79 -13.37 -15.80 -4.94
N GLY A 80 -13.98 -14.95 -5.77
CA GLY A 80 -14.64 -13.70 -5.36
C GLY A 80 -13.72 -12.48 -5.22
N GLN A 81 -12.41 -12.63 -5.44
CA GLN A 81 -11.39 -11.57 -5.47
C GLN A 81 -10.38 -11.91 -6.57
N GLY A 82 -10.76 -11.69 -7.83
CA GLY A 82 -9.97 -12.07 -9.00
C GLY A 82 -9.39 -10.87 -9.75
N ILE A 83 -9.09 -11.13 -11.03
CA ILE A 83 -8.47 -10.18 -11.96
C ILE A 83 -9.32 -8.93 -12.21
N GLU A 84 -10.61 -8.96 -11.90
CA GLU A 84 -11.51 -7.82 -12.07
C GLU A 84 -11.07 -6.62 -11.21
N PHE A 85 -10.55 -6.88 -10.01
CA PHE A 85 -10.04 -5.84 -9.12
C PHE A 85 -8.67 -5.33 -9.56
N ASP A 86 -7.83 -6.23 -10.09
CA ASP A 86 -6.56 -5.85 -10.70
C ASP A 86 -6.76 -4.89 -11.88
N TYR A 87 -7.71 -5.23 -12.75
CA TYR A 87 -8.11 -4.40 -13.88
C TYR A 87 -8.50 -2.98 -13.44
N CYS A 88 -9.32 -2.84 -12.38
CA CYS A 88 -9.67 -1.53 -11.83
C CYS A 88 -8.44 -0.76 -11.32
N CYS A 89 -7.51 -1.44 -10.63
CA CYS A 89 -6.28 -0.82 -10.13
C CYS A 89 -5.37 -0.32 -11.27
N VAL A 90 -5.20 -1.14 -12.31
CA VAL A 90 -4.46 -0.78 -13.53
C VAL A 90 -5.07 0.47 -14.17
N HIS A 91 -6.39 0.49 -14.36
CA HIS A 91 -7.07 1.64 -14.97
C HIS A 91 -6.93 2.92 -14.13
N ALA A 92 -6.97 2.83 -12.80
CA ALA A 92 -6.72 4.00 -11.94
C ALA A 92 -5.31 4.56 -12.15
N SER A 93 -4.29 3.68 -12.16
CA SER A 93 -2.91 4.10 -12.38
C SER A 93 -2.73 4.72 -13.76
N LEU A 94 -3.25 4.09 -14.81
CA LEU A 94 -3.11 4.62 -16.18
C LEU A 94 -3.79 5.98 -16.33
N ALA A 95 -5.03 6.12 -15.87
CA ALA A 95 -5.79 7.36 -16.00
C ALA A 95 -5.16 8.51 -15.19
N LEU A 96 -4.78 8.26 -13.93
CA LEU A 96 -4.19 9.31 -13.09
C LEU A 96 -2.80 9.72 -13.57
N ARG A 97 -2.03 8.78 -14.14
CA ARG A 97 -0.74 9.08 -14.75
C ARG A 97 -0.92 9.96 -16.00
N GLU A 98 -1.92 9.69 -16.83
CA GLU A 98 -2.29 10.53 -17.99
C GLU A 98 -2.74 11.93 -17.55
N ASP A 99 -3.45 12.03 -16.42
CA ASP A 99 -3.84 13.30 -15.80
C ASP A 99 -2.68 14.03 -15.06
N GLY A 100 -1.47 13.46 -15.08
CA GLY A 100 -0.24 14.10 -14.60
C GLY A 100 0.16 13.77 -13.15
N TYR A 101 -0.62 12.98 -12.43
CA TYR A 101 -0.25 12.51 -11.09
C TYR A 101 0.93 11.52 -11.17
N GLU A 102 1.76 11.49 -10.13
CA GLU A 102 2.71 10.40 -9.94
C GLU A 102 1.97 9.22 -9.31
N THR A 103 1.83 8.12 -10.04
CA THR A 103 1.06 6.97 -9.59
C THR A 103 1.93 5.95 -8.87
N ILE A 104 1.46 5.54 -7.69
CA ILE A 104 2.16 4.58 -6.82
C ILE A 104 1.29 3.34 -6.70
N MET A 105 1.74 2.20 -7.22
CA MET A 105 1.06 0.92 -7.04
C MET A 105 1.63 0.17 -5.83
N VAL A 106 0.76 -0.34 -4.97
CA VAL A 106 1.13 -1.25 -3.86
C VAL A 106 0.36 -2.55 -4.02
N ASN A 107 1.06 -3.60 -4.44
CA ASN A 107 0.47 -4.94 -4.60
C ASN A 107 1.58 -6.00 -4.55
N CYS A 108 1.21 -7.27 -4.33
CA CYS A 108 2.17 -8.37 -4.23
C CYS A 108 1.76 -9.62 -5.01
N ASN A 109 0.80 -9.50 -5.94
CA ASN A 109 0.38 -10.62 -6.77
C ASN A 109 1.29 -10.71 -8.01
N PRO A 110 2.15 -11.72 -8.15
CA PRO A 110 3.09 -11.81 -9.26
C PRO A 110 2.42 -12.06 -10.63
N GLU A 111 1.16 -12.48 -10.65
CA GLU A 111 0.44 -12.86 -11.88
C GLU A 111 -0.21 -11.67 -12.60
N THR A 112 -0.15 -10.47 -12.00
CA THR A 112 -1.00 -9.35 -12.39
C THR A 112 -0.29 -8.24 -13.14
N VAL A 113 -1.06 -7.49 -13.93
CA VAL A 113 -0.54 -6.35 -14.70
C VAL A 113 -0.28 -5.15 -13.78
N SER A 114 -0.99 -5.04 -12.65
CA SER A 114 -0.69 -3.97 -11.68
C SER A 114 0.75 -4.03 -11.14
N THR A 115 1.32 -5.22 -11.01
CA THR A 115 2.70 -5.43 -10.57
C THR A 115 3.72 -5.44 -11.70
N ASP A 116 3.32 -5.06 -12.91
CA ASP A 116 4.24 -4.69 -13.97
C ASP A 116 4.76 -3.28 -13.71
N TYR A 117 6.08 -3.08 -13.81
CA TYR A 117 6.71 -1.78 -13.58
C TYR A 117 6.29 -0.72 -14.63
N ASP A 118 5.78 -1.13 -15.80
CA ASP A 118 5.28 -0.20 -16.83
C ASP A 118 3.90 0.41 -16.48
N THR A 119 3.17 -0.16 -15.52
CA THR A 119 1.80 0.24 -15.17
C THR A 119 1.72 1.51 -14.31
N SER A 120 2.75 1.80 -13.52
CA SER A 120 2.77 2.93 -12.57
C SER A 120 4.12 3.65 -12.59
N ASP A 121 4.18 4.92 -12.13
CA ASP A 121 5.47 5.60 -11.98
C ASP A 121 6.36 4.89 -10.95
N ARG A 122 5.76 4.34 -9.89
CA ARG A 122 6.45 3.69 -8.77
C ARG A 122 5.70 2.46 -8.30
N LEU A 123 6.37 1.32 -8.26
CA LEU A 123 5.82 0.04 -7.82
C LEU A 123 6.46 -0.39 -6.51
N TYR A 124 5.64 -0.60 -5.48
CA TYR A 124 6.02 -1.26 -4.24
C TYR A 124 5.46 -2.68 -4.22
N PHE A 125 6.33 -3.67 -4.42
CA PHE A 125 5.95 -5.08 -4.39
C PHE A 125 5.90 -5.57 -2.95
N GLU A 126 4.89 -5.10 -2.22
CA GLU A 126 4.77 -5.24 -0.77
C GLU A 126 3.44 -5.90 -0.38
N PRO A 127 3.38 -6.58 0.77
CA PRO A 127 2.11 -7.06 1.29
C PRO A 127 1.12 -5.90 1.49
N VAL A 128 -0.14 -6.08 1.09
CA VAL A 128 -1.18 -5.06 1.28
C VAL A 128 -1.72 -5.16 2.71
N THR A 129 -0.91 -4.75 3.68
CA THR A 129 -1.26 -4.73 5.12
C THR A 129 -1.21 -3.31 5.69
N LEU A 130 -1.76 -3.11 6.88
CA LEU A 130 -1.69 -1.81 7.55
C LEU A 130 -0.24 -1.38 7.84
N GLU A 131 0.60 -2.31 8.27
CA GLU A 131 2.01 -2.04 8.62
C GLU A 131 2.78 -1.56 7.39
N ASP A 132 2.77 -2.37 6.32
CA ASP A 132 3.57 -2.11 5.12
C ASP A 132 3.09 -0.84 4.38
N VAL A 133 1.77 -0.65 4.27
CA VAL A 133 1.20 0.55 3.63
C VAL A 133 1.54 1.81 4.41
N LEU A 134 1.53 1.79 5.75
CA LEU A 134 1.90 2.95 6.55
C LEU A 134 3.38 3.34 6.38
N GLU A 135 4.28 2.37 6.25
CA GLU A 135 5.70 2.67 5.99
C GLU A 135 5.92 3.32 4.62
N ILE A 136 5.17 2.88 3.59
CA ILE A 136 5.22 3.52 2.26
C ILE A 136 4.65 4.94 2.35
N VAL A 137 3.49 5.12 2.99
CA VAL A 137 2.87 6.45 3.20
C VAL A 137 3.80 7.39 3.95
N ARG A 138 4.56 6.89 4.94
CA ARG A 138 5.50 7.68 5.75
C ARG A 138 6.54 8.40 4.88
N ILE A 139 7.11 7.68 3.91
CA ILE A 139 8.16 8.22 3.04
C ILE A 139 7.59 8.94 1.81
N GLU A 140 6.49 8.44 1.23
CA GLU A 140 5.93 8.98 0.00
C GLU A 140 5.06 10.21 0.21
N LYS A 141 4.36 10.26 1.36
CA LYS A 141 3.40 11.31 1.72
C LYS A 141 2.44 11.63 0.58
N PRO A 142 1.67 10.63 0.09
CA PRO A 142 0.81 10.81 -1.08
C PRO A 142 -0.27 11.85 -0.82
N LYS A 143 -0.73 12.52 -1.88
CA LYS A 143 -1.88 13.44 -1.84
C LYS A 143 -3.19 12.67 -1.59
N GLY A 144 -3.27 11.44 -2.09
CA GLY A 144 -4.43 10.58 -1.93
C GLY A 144 -4.09 9.09 -2.02
N VAL A 145 -4.89 8.27 -1.34
CA VAL A 145 -4.82 6.81 -1.39
C VAL A 145 -6.18 6.25 -1.79
N ILE A 146 -6.20 5.46 -2.87
CA ILE A 146 -7.36 4.72 -3.37
C ILE A 146 -7.37 3.34 -2.72
N VAL A 147 -8.44 3.06 -1.98
CA VAL A 147 -8.63 1.78 -1.26
C VAL A 147 -9.80 0.97 -1.82
N GLN A 148 -10.56 1.52 -2.76
CA GLN A 148 -11.84 0.96 -3.20
C GLN A 148 -11.69 -0.06 -4.33
N TYR A 149 -10.54 -0.11 -5.01
CA TYR A 149 -10.40 -0.83 -6.29
C TYR A 149 -9.76 -2.21 -6.14
N GLY A 150 -8.94 -2.45 -5.10
CA GLY A 150 -8.30 -3.75 -4.86
C GLY A 150 -9.20 -4.78 -4.16
N GLY A 151 -10.51 -4.53 -4.06
CA GLY A 151 -11.46 -5.42 -3.42
C GLY A 151 -11.35 -5.46 -1.89
N GLN A 152 -11.67 -6.59 -1.28
CA GLN A 152 -11.85 -6.75 0.17
C GLN A 152 -10.59 -6.50 0.99
N THR A 153 -9.41 -6.73 0.41
CA THR A 153 -8.13 -6.54 1.13
C THR A 153 -7.93 -5.08 1.54
N PRO A 154 -7.87 -4.09 0.63
CA PRO A 154 -7.75 -2.69 1.00
C PRO A 154 -9.02 -2.09 1.62
N LEU A 155 -10.23 -2.57 1.27
CA LEU A 155 -11.48 -2.10 1.89
C LEU A 155 -11.45 -2.24 3.42
N LYS A 156 -10.96 -3.38 3.93
CA LYS A 156 -10.84 -3.63 5.38
C LYS A 156 -9.80 -2.77 6.07
N LEU A 157 -8.82 -2.26 5.34
CA LEU A 157 -7.80 -1.37 5.87
C LEU A 157 -8.25 0.08 5.95
N ALA A 158 -9.28 0.47 5.18
CA ALA A 158 -9.69 1.86 4.98
C ALA A 158 -9.86 2.66 6.29
N ARG A 159 -10.61 2.13 7.26
CA ARG A 159 -10.82 2.81 8.56
C ARG A 159 -9.53 2.93 9.38
N ALA A 160 -8.69 1.89 9.37
CA ALA A 160 -7.44 1.88 10.12
C ALA A 160 -6.39 2.82 9.50
N LEU A 161 -6.36 2.92 8.17
CA LEU A 161 -5.54 3.85 7.42
C LEU A 161 -5.95 5.30 7.70
N GLU A 162 -7.24 5.62 7.58
CA GLU A 162 -7.76 6.96 7.89
C GLU A 162 -7.50 7.37 9.34
N ALA A 163 -7.73 6.46 10.30
CA ALA A 163 -7.43 6.71 11.72
C ALA A 163 -5.92 6.91 12.00
N ALA A 164 -5.05 6.40 11.13
CA ALA A 164 -3.60 6.61 11.18
C ALA A 164 -3.15 7.86 10.40
N GLY A 165 -4.08 8.65 9.83
CA GLY A 165 -3.79 9.89 9.12
C GLY A 165 -3.50 9.74 7.63
N VAL A 166 -3.78 8.57 7.05
CA VAL A 166 -3.63 8.35 5.60
C VAL A 166 -4.74 9.09 4.84
N PRO A 167 -4.42 9.86 3.79
CA PRO A 167 -5.41 10.62 3.03
C PRO A 167 -6.19 9.71 2.08
N VAL A 168 -7.18 8.98 2.61
CA VAL A 168 -8.08 8.16 1.79
C VAL A 168 -8.96 9.08 0.94
N ILE A 169 -8.94 8.88 -0.39
CA ILE A 169 -9.72 9.67 -1.36
C ILE A 169 -10.88 8.86 -1.94
N GLY A 170 -11.89 9.55 -2.49
CA GLY A 170 -13.11 8.92 -3.01
C GLY A 170 -14.17 8.71 -1.93
N THR A 171 -14.90 7.60 -1.99
CA THR A 171 -15.90 7.24 -0.97
C THR A 171 -15.23 7.05 0.38
N SER A 172 -15.72 7.75 1.41
CA SER A 172 -15.10 7.73 2.73
C SER A 172 -15.16 6.34 3.40
N PRO A 173 -14.20 5.99 4.26
CA PRO A 173 -14.23 4.74 5.02
C PRO A 173 -15.52 4.52 5.81
N ASP A 174 -16.12 5.58 6.36
CA ASP A 174 -17.43 5.48 7.03
C ASP A 174 -18.57 5.15 6.06
N ALA A 175 -18.57 5.71 4.86
CA ALA A 175 -19.58 5.41 3.85
C ALA A 175 -19.45 3.97 3.33
N ILE A 176 -18.22 3.46 3.20
CA ILE A 176 -17.96 2.04 2.91
C ILE A 176 -18.52 1.17 4.03
N ASP A 177 -18.21 1.48 5.29
CA ASP A 177 -18.69 0.73 6.45
C ASP A 177 -20.23 0.75 6.58
N ARG A 178 -20.90 1.86 6.25
CA ARG A 178 -22.37 1.91 6.17
C ARG A 178 -22.96 0.93 5.17
N ALA A 179 -22.26 0.68 4.07
CA ALA A 179 -22.73 -0.24 3.03
C ALA A 179 -22.38 -1.71 3.34
N GLU A 180 -21.25 -1.97 4.01
CA GLU A 180 -20.82 -3.33 4.37
C GLU A 180 -21.46 -3.85 5.67
N ASP A 181 -21.72 -2.98 6.64
CA ASP A 181 -22.38 -3.34 7.89
C ASP A 181 -23.88 -3.53 7.67
N ARG A 182 -24.36 -4.76 7.92
CA ARG A 182 -25.76 -5.14 7.66
C ARG A 182 -26.77 -4.33 8.48
N GLU A 183 -26.43 -3.99 9.72
CA GLU A 183 -27.30 -3.22 10.60
C GLU A 183 -27.34 -1.76 10.12
N ARG A 184 -26.17 -1.16 9.85
CA ARG A 184 -26.10 0.21 9.32
C ARG A 184 -26.79 0.34 7.96
N PHE A 185 -26.63 -0.66 7.09
CA PHE A 185 -27.28 -0.72 5.80
C PHE A 185 -28.80 -0.79 5.93
N GLN A 186 -29.31 -1.65 6.82
CA GLN A 186 -30.75 -1.76 7.09
C GLN A 186 -31.36 -0.45 7.61
N HIS A 187 -30.61 0.34 8.41
CA HIS A 187 -31.09 1.64 8.88
C HIS A 187 -31.10 2.73 7.79
N ALA A 188 -30.38 2.51 6.69
CA ALA A 188 -30.27 3.46 5.59
C ALA A 188 -31.31 3.23 4.47
N VAL A 189 -31.99 2.08 4.46
CA VAL A 189 -33.01 1.66 3.49
C VAL A 189 -34.38 1.69 4.12
#